data_AF-A0A817R8M8-F1
#
_entry.id   AF-A0A817R8M8-F1
#
_cell.length_a   1.000
_cell.length_b   1.000
_cell.length_c   1.000
_cell.angle_alpha   90.00
_cell.angle_beta   90.00
_cell.angle_gamma   90.00
#
_symmetry.space_group_name_H-M   'P 1'
#
loop_
_entity.id
_entity.type
_entity.pdbx_description
1 polymer ?
#
loop_
_entity_poly.entity_id
_entity_poly.type
_entity_poly.pdbx_seq_one_letter_code
_entity_poly.pdbx_strand_id
1 'polypeptide(L)'
;MMEKLWSSIVCTSHAKKISTQHLIGSINQRIGKTFTTQALIENVNEKSIHAAATLWQPLALSEIETGQQIHDERNRANVQSYNNLMENLNLLLRKNTLTWKQQKIAISLLYLLLQNRVPIPSSCIRTFMDFLVHDNIELRKHAEKSITAICRLQKPPRICMEKPIDEILQNIGQSAPTLVGGDHQPGDRHDNVWVTIDGYKQPETQTDWEQTCFLDKSFYGYYTWPNIIKYSMNKRERYTANNMPEQVAILYERFIDKNFIQRSIQLMVFDEEKNEIKFDKTRFLMFKVGKDKKSSLH
;
A
#
# COMPACT_ATOMS: atom_id res chain seq x y z
N MET A 1 -16.37 -0.57 19.79
CA MET A 1 -15.51 -0.21 20.95
C MET A 1 -14.40 0.79 20.56
N MET A 2 -13.61 0.52 19.52
CA MET A 2 -12.55 1.44 19.05
C MET A 2 -13.07 2.84 18.70
N GLU A 3 -14.22 2.93 18.03
CA GLU A 3 -14.89 4.19 17.66
C GLU A 3 -14.98 5.20 18.81
N LYS A 4 -15.44 4.75 19.99
CA LYS A 4 -15.59 5.60 21.18
C LYS A 4 -14.25 5.84 21.87
N LEU A 5 -13.42 4.80 21.98
CA LEU A 5 -12.15 4.86 22.70
C LEU A 5 -11.16 5.82 22.04
N TRP A 6 -10.98 5.71 20.72
CA TRP A 6 -9.99 6.51 19.99
C TRP A 6 -10.37 7.98 19.96
N SER A 7 -11.65 8.28 19.74
CA SER A 7 -12.18 9.64 19.86
C SER A 7 -11.93 10.23 21.26
N SER A 8 -12.10 9.42 22.32
CA SER A 8 -11.85 9.84 23.70
C SER A 8 -10.36 10.09 23.99
N ILE A 9 -9.46 9.25 23.44
CA ILE A 9 -8.02 9.43 23.56
C ILE A 9 -7.59 10.76 22.91
N VAL A 10 -8.10 11.07 21.72
CA VAL A 10 -7.81 12.34 21.03
C VAL A 10 -8.31 13.54 21.83
N CYS A 11 -9.54 13.45 22.36
CA CYS A 11 -10.17 14.52 23.13
C CYS A 11 -9.65 14.63 24.57
N THR A 12 -8.74 13.76 25.01
CA THR A 12 -8.21 13.82 26.38
C THR A 12 -7.55 15.18 26.60
N SER A 13 -8.04 15.91 27.62
CA SER A 13 -7.61 17.26 27.93
C SER A 13 -6.10 17.36 28.08
N HIS A 14 -5.53 18.51 27.71
CA HIS A 14 -4.10 18.73 27.89
C HIS A 14 -3.75 18.64 29.38
N ALA A 15 -3.09 17.55 29.75
CA ALA A 15 -2.68 17.37 31.12
C ALA A 15 -1.53 18.32 31.47
N LYS A 16 -1.71 19.14 32.51
CA LYS A 16 -0.67 20.05 33.02
C LYS A 16 0.52 19.30 33.63
N LYS A 17 0.29 18.09 34.16
CA LYS A 17 1.33 17.23 34.75
C LYS A 17 2.13 16.52 33.66
N ILE A 18 3.46 16.60 33.76
CA ILE A 18 4.42 15.97 32.84
C ILE A 18 4.22 14.45 32.77
N SER A 19 3.99 13.79 33.92
CA SER A 19 3.75 12.34 33.97
C SER A 19 2.54 11.90 33.14
N THR A 20 1.45 12.66 33.15
CA THR A 20 0.27 12.38 32.34
C THR A 20 0.52 12.61 30.85
N GLN A 21 1.32 13.62 30.49
CA GLN A 21 1.72 13.82 29.09
C GLN A 21 2.56 12.65 28.57
N HIS A 22 3.51 12.15 29.37
CA HIS A 22 4.27 10.95 29.04
C HIS A 22 3.39 9.73 28.90
N LEU A 23 2.41 9.55 29.80
CA LEU A 23 1.47 8.43 29.72
C LEU A 23 0.67 8.45 28.41
N ILE A 24 0.12 9.60 28.00
CA ILE A 24 -0.60 9.74 26.72
C ILE A 24 0.32 9.43 25.54
N GLY A 25 1.56 9.94 25.57
CA GLY A 25 2.57 9.64 24.55
C GLY A 25 2.88 8.13 24.46
N SER A 26 3.06 7.47 25.60
CA SER A 26 3.32 6.03 25.70
C SER A 26 2.13 5.20 25.22
N ILE A 27 0.90 5.61 25.53
CA ILE A 27 -0.33 4.97 25.02
C ILE A 27 -0.34 5.06 23.49
N ASN A 28 -0.13 6.25 22.92
CA ASN A 28 -0.13 6.41 21.46
C ASN A 28 0.98 5.62 20.78
N GLN A 29 2.18 5.60 21.36
CA GLN A 29 3.30 4.81 20.87
C GLN A 29 3.00 3.31 20.94
N ARG A 30 2.37 2.83 22.03
CA ARG A 30 1.98 1.42 22.17
C ARG A 30 0.93 1.06 21.13
N ILE A 31 -0.12 1.87 20.96
CA ILE A 31 -1.13 1.67 19.90
C ILE A 31 -0.42 1.55 18.54
N GLY A 32 0.45 2.49 18.17
CA GLY A 32 1.16 2.43 16.89
C GLY A 32 2.09 1.22 16.71
N LYS A 33 2.57 0.60 17.79
CA LYS A 33 3.42 -0.61 17.74
C LYS A 33 2.64 -1.92 17.75
N THR A 34 1.48 -1.95 18.41
CA THR A 34 0.72 -3.19 18.64
C THR A 34 -0.58 -3.25 17.85
N PHE A 35 -0.95 -2.18 17.14
CA PHE A 35 -2.14 -2.19 16.32
C PHE A 35 -1.98 -3.15 15.15
N THR A 36 -2.91 -4.08 15.04
CA THR A 36 -3.06 -5.00 13.91
C THR A 36 -4.30 -4.59 13.14
N THR A 37 -4.19 -4.48 11.83
CA THR A 37 -5.35 -4.18 10.98
C THR A 37 -6.39 -5.29 11.14
N GLN A 38 -7.61 -4.88 11.48
CA GLN A 38 -8.72 -5.81 11.61
C GLN A 38 -9.36 -6.05 10.25
N ALA A 39 -9.71 -7.30 9.96
CA ALA A 39 -10.47 -7.63 8.76
C ALA A 39 -11.88 -7.04 8.87
N LEU A 40 -12.19 -6.04 8.05
CA LEU A 40 -13.53 -5.46 8.00
C LEU A 40 -14.51 -6.35 7.24
N ILE A 41 -14.02 -6.99 6.18
CA ILE A 41 -14.76 -7.92 5.34
C ILE A 41 -14.04 -9.25 5.47
N GLU A 42 -14.69 -10.18 6.16
CA GLU A 42 -14.33 -11.59 6.15
C GLU A 42 -15.14 -12.25 5.04
N ASN A 43 -14.61 -13.29 4.39
CA ASN A 43 -15.34 -14.12 3.43
C ASN A 43 -14.88 -15.56 3.62
N VAL A 44 -15.82 -16.49 3.78
CA VAL A 44 -15.51 -17.92 3.86
C VAL A 44 -15.59 -18.49 2.46
N ASN A 45 -14.52 -19.14 2.00
CA ASN A 45 -14.52 -19.76 0.67
C ASN A 45 -15.28 -21.09 0.69
N GLU A 46 -15.84 -21.48 -0.45
CA GLU A 46 -16.63 -22.72 -0.60
C GLU A 46 -15.85 -23.98 -0.22
N LYS A 47 -14.54 -24.01 -0.50
CA LYS A 47 -13.69 -25.17 -0.16
C LYS A 47 -13.61 -25.37 1.36
N SER A 48 -13.54 -24.28 2.12
CA SER A 48 -13.56 -24.31 3.58
C SER A 48 -14.91 -24.76 4.12
N ILE A 49 -16.02 -24.32 3.50
CA ILE A 49 -17.37 -24.78 3.86
C ILE A 49 -17.50 -26.28 3.62
N HIS A 50 -17.07 -26.77 2.45
CA HIS A 50 -17.12 -28.19 2.10
C HIS A 50 -16.26 -29.04 3.05
N ALA A 51 -15.02 -28.63 3.31
CA ALA A 51 -14.13 -29.32 4.23
C ALA A 51 -14.69 -29.37 5.67
N ALA A 52 -15.33 -28.28 6.14
CA ALA A 52 -15.98 -28.25 7.44
C ALA A 52 -17.18 -29.21 7.51
N ALA A 53 -17.98 -29.28 6.46
CA ALA A 53 -19.10 -30.23 6.36
C ALA A 53 -18.61 -31.69 6.36
N THR A 54 -17.46 -31.98 5.75
CA THR A 54 -16.82 -33.31 5.80
C THR A 54 -16.27 -33.64 7.19
N LEU A 55 -15.66 -32.67 7.88
CA LEU A 55 -15.01 -32.88 9.17
C LEU A 55 -16.01 -33.05 10.33
N TRP A 56 -17.13 -32.34 10.28
CA TRP A 56 -18.10 -32.29 11.38
C TRP A 56 -19.39 -33.02 11.01
N GLN A 57 -20.34 -32.32 10.39
CA GLN A 57 -21.62 -32.87 9.95
C GLN A 57 -22.15 -32.04 8.77
N PRO A 58 -22.92 -32.66 7.85
CA PRO A 58 -23.58 -31.92 6.79
C PRO A 58 -24.57 -30.92 7.39
N LEU A 59 -24.40 -29.64 7.07
CA LEU A 59 -25.34 -28.58 7.45
C LEU A 59 -26.47 -28.51 6.43
N ALA A 60 -27.69 -28.19 6.89
CA ALA A 60 -28.79 -27.92 5.98
C ALA A 60 -28.52 -26.63 5.19
N LEU A 61 -29.01 -26.55 3.95
CA LEU A 61 -28.82 -25.38 3.10
C LEU A 61 -29.31 -24.09 3.77
N SER A 62 -30.43 -24.16 4.50
CA SER A 62 -31.02 -23.05 5.25
C SER A 62 -30.13 -22.52 6.38
N GLU A 63 -29.35 -23.40 7.04
CA GLU A 63 -28.41 -23.01 8.09
C GLU A 63 -27.21 -22.28 7.49
N ILE A 64 -26.74 -22.73 6.33
CA ILE A 64 -25.66 -22.07 5.57
C ILE A 64 -26.09 -20.68 5.11
N GLU A 65 -27.30 -20.56 4.55
CA GLU A 65 -27.88 -19.28 4.12
C GLU A 65 -28.05 -18.31 5.30
N THR A 66 -28.56 -18.80 6.44
CA THR A 66 -28.70 -17.99 7.67
C THR A 66 -27.33 -17.52 8.17
N GLY A 67 -26.33 -18.41 8.19
CA GLY A 67 -24.96 -18.07 8.57
C GLY A 67 -24.36 -17.00 7.66
N GLN A 68 -24.59 -17.10 6.35
CA GLN A 68 -24.14 -16.09 5.38
C GLN A 68 -24.81 -14.73 5.63
N GLN A 69 -26.11 -14.71 5.90
CA GLN A 69 -26.83 -13.45 6.19
C GLN A 69 -26.29 -12.75 7.45
N ILE A 70 -26.09 -13.49 8.54
CA ILE A 70 -25.51 -12.96 9.79
C ILE A 70 -24.10 -12.41 9.53
N HIS A 71 -23.32 -13.16 8.75
CA HIS A 71 -21.96 -12.78 8.40
C HIS A 71 -21.91 -11.50 7.54
N ASP A 72 -22.80 -11.38 6.54
CA ASP A 72 -22.90 -10.18 5.71
C ASP A 72 -23.36 -8.96 6.51
N GLU A 73 -24.28 -9.15 7.46
CA GLU A 73 -24.72 -8.09 8.37
C GLU A 73 -23.60 -7.61 9.28
N ARG A 74 -22.78 -8.54 9.80
CA ARG A 74 -21.57 -8.20 10.57
C ARG A 74 -20.55 -7.45 9.73
N ASN A 75 -20.31 -7.86 8.49
CA ASN A 75 -19.43 -7.14 7.55
C ASN A 75 -19.95 -5.71 7.30
N ARG A 76 -21.26 -5.54 7.06
CA ARG A 76 -21.87 -4.21 6.90
C ARG A 76 -21.67 -3.33 8.15
N ALA A 77 -21.92 -3.88 9.34
CA ALA A 77 -21.74 -3.17 10.59
C ALA A 77 -20.28 -2.77 10.84
N ASN A 78 -19.32 -3.64 10.50
CA ASN A 78 -17.89 -3.36 10.61
C ASN A 78 -17.46 -2.21 9.68
N VAL A 79 -17.89 -2.24 8.41
CA VAL A 79 -17.62 -1.18 7.44
C VAL A 79 -18.22 0.15 7.89
N GLN A 80 -19.44 0.13 8.43
CA GLN A 80 -20.08 1.34 8.96
C GLN A 80 -19.32 1.91 10.15
N SER A 81 -18.94 1.09 11.14
CA SER A 81 -18.18 1.57 12.31
C SER A 81 -16.78 2.07 11.91
N TYR A 82 -16.14 1.46 10.91
CA TYR A 82 -14.90 1.96 10.33
C TYR A 82 -15.06 3.36 9.73
N ASN A 83 -16.06 3.56 8.86
CA ASN A 83 -16.32 4.85 8.23
C ASN A 83 -16.65 5.92 9.28
N ASN A 84 -17.49 5.59 10.26
CA ASN A 84 -17.80 6.49 11.36
C ASN A 84 -16.55 6.87 12.17
N LEU A 85 -15.69 5.91 12.50
CA LEU A 85 -14.45 6.17 13.22
C LEU A 85 -13.51 7.09 12.42
N MET A 86 -13.32 6.81 11.13
CA MET A 86 -12.50 7.63 10.23
C MET A 86 -13.04 9.06 10.14
N GLU A 87 -14.33 9.24 9.89
CA GLU A 87 -14.96 10.56 9.80
C GLU A 87 -14.92 11.31 11.14
N ASN A 88 -15.20 10.64 12.25
CA ASN A 88 -15.14 11.26 13.59
C ASN A 88 -13.73 11.75 13.93
N LEU A 89 -12.70 10.94 13.68
CA LEU A 89 -11.32 11.36 13.89
C LEU A 89 -10.92 12.49 12.95
N ASN A 90 -11.38 12.46 11.70
CA ASN A 90 -11.12 13.51 10.72
C ASN A 90 -11.77 14.84 11.13
N LEU A 91 -13.02 14.81 11.59
CA LEU A 91 -13.72 15.97 12.14
C LEU A 91 -12.98 16.55 13.34
N LEU A 92 -12.51 15.70 14.26
CA LEU A 92 -11.70 16.14 15.39
C LEU A 92 -10.38 16.78 14.93
N LEU A 93 -9.67 16.15 13.99
CA LEU A 93 -8.39 16.64 13.47
C LEU A 93 -8.50 18.03 12.85
N ARG A 94 -9.58 18.31 12.10
CA ARG A 94 -9.86 19.61 11.48
C ARG A 94 -10.37 20.67 12.45
N LYS A 95 -10.75 20.29 13.67
CA LYS A 95 -11.29 21.24 14.64
C LYS A 95 -10.17 22.09 15.24
N ASN A 96 -10.25 23.41 15.05
CA ASN A 96 -9.28 24.39 15.58
C ASN A 96 -9.19 24.45 17.12
N THR A 97 -10.02 23.69 17.84
CA THR A 97 -9.96 23.61 19.30
C THR A 97 -8.91 22.62 19.81
N LEU A 98 -8.39 21.74 18.96
CA LEU A 98 -7.38 20.77 19.36
C LEU A 98 -5.98 21.38 19.37
N THR A 99 -5.18 21.01 20.37
CA THR A 99 -3.75 21.31 20.37
C THR A 99 -3.03 20.50 19.29
N TRP A 100 -1.88 20.98 18.79
CA TRP A 100 -1.09 20.25 17.81
C TRP A 100 -0.69 18.84 18.26
N LYS A 101 -0.52 18.62 19.59
CA LYS A 101 -0.25 17.29 20.16
C LYS A 101 -1.45 16.35 20.01
N GLN A 102 -2.67 16.84 20.23
CA GLN A 102 -3.89 16.06 20.03
C GLN A 102 -4.14 15.80 18.54
N GLN A 103 -3.90 16.80 17.68
CA GLN A 103 -3.94 16.60 16.23
C GLN A 103 -2.93 15.53 15.78
N LYS A 104 -1.72 15.52 16.36
CA LYS A 104 -0.71 14.49 16.09
C LYS A 104 -1.21 13.09 16.44
N ILE A 105 -1.92 12.93 17.55
CA ILE A 105 -2.53 11.65 17.93
C ILE A 105 -3.61 11.29 16.90
N ALA A 106 -4.54 12.20 16.60
CA ALA A 106 -5.63 11.95 15.65
C ALA A 106 -5.13 11.54 14.26
N ILE A 107 -4.16 12.26 13.68
CA ILE A 107 -3.59 11.93 12.37
C ILE A 107 -2.82 10.60 12.41
N SER A 108 -2.15 10.27 13.52
CA SER A 108 -1.47 8.98 13.68
C SER A 108 -2.45 7.81 13.76
N LEU A 109 -3.60 7.99 14.42
CA LEU A 109 -4.66 6.99 14.48
C LEU A 109 -5.35 6.82 13.13
N LEU A 110 -5.64 7.92 12.42
CA LEU A 110 -6.18 7.87 11.05
C LEU A 110 -5.24 7.13 10.09
N TYR A 111 -3.92 7.35 10.22
CA TYR A 111 -2.92 6.64 9.43
C TYR A 111 -2.97 5.12 9.65
N LEU A 112 -3.19 4.66 10.89
CA LEU A 112 -3.30 3.22 11.20
C LEU A 112 -4.54 2.56 10.57
N LEU A 113 -5.57 3.34 10.26
CA LEU A 113 -6.82 2.86 9.67
C LEU A 113 -6.79 2.78 8.13
N LEU A 114 -5.67 3.14 7.50
CA LEU A 114 -5.53 3.08 6.04
C LEU A 114 -5.43 1.62 5.57
N GLN A 115 -6.32 1.22 4.66
CA GLN A 115 -6.38 -0.14 4.11
C GLN A 115 -6.95 -0.14 2.69
N ASN A 116 -6.85 -1.27 1.98
CA ASN A 116 -7.27 -1.40 0.58
C ASN A 116 -8.61 -2.13 0.37
N ARG A 117 -9.17 -2.77 1.41
CA ARG A 117 -10.40 -3.57 1.30
C ARG A 117 -11.67 -2.73 1.20
N VAL A 118 -11.65 -1.55 1.81
CA VAL A 118 -12.76 -0.60 1.84
C VAL A 118 -12.24 0.75 1.38
N PRO A 119 -13.00 1.49 0.55
CA PRO A 119 -12.61 2.83 0.13
C PRO A 119 -12.40 3.75 1.34
N ILE A 120 -11.30 4.49 1.33
CA ILE A 120 -11.01 5.49 2.35
C ILE A 120 -11.99 6.66 2.16
N PRO A 121 -12.62 7.18 3.23
CA PRO A 121 -13.50 8.33 3.11
C PRO A 121 -12.80 9.54 2.48
N SER A 122 -13.44 10.12 1.47
CA SER A 122 -12.88 11.19 0.64
C SER A 122 -12.53 12.44 1.45
N SER A 123 -13.26 12.71 2.53
CA SER A 123 -12.96 13.79 3.49
C SER A 123 -11.59 13.62 4.15
N CYS A 124 -11.18 12.38 4.46
CA CYS A 124 -9.93 12.08 5.13
C CYS A 124 -8.75 12.29 4.19
N ILE A 125 -8.89 11.90 2.91
CA ILE A 125 -7.88 12.14 1.88
C ILE A 125 -7.65 13.63 1.67
N ARG A 126 -8.73 14.42 1.58
CA ARG A 126 -8.64 15.90 1.48
C ARG A 126 -7.88 16.47 2.67
N THR A 127 -8.18 16.04 3.90
CA THR A 127 -7.45 16.47 5.09
C THR A 127 -5.97 16.11 5.04
N PHE A 128 -5.61 14.87 4.65
CA PHE A 128 -4.20 14.50 4.52
C PHE A 128 -3.49 15.36 3.47
N MET A 129 -4.14 15.67 2.35
CA MET A 129 -3.58 16.56 1.33
C MET A 129 -3.38 17.98 1.86
N ASP A 130 -4.37 18.55 2.55
CA ASP A 130 -4.26 19.86 3.18
C ASP A 130 -3.11 19.91 4.19
N PHE A 131 -2.90 18.80 4.90
CA PHE A 131 -1.88 18.72 5.93
C PHE A 131 -0.44 18.65 5.38
N LEU A 132 -0.23 18.41 4.09
CA LEU A 132 1.10 18.49 3.46
C LEU A 132 1.67 19.91 3.45
N VAL A 133 0.81 20.93 3.57
CA VAL A 133 1.21 22.35 3.63
C VAL A 133 0.89 23.01 4.98
N HIS A 134 0.54 22.21 5.98
CA HIS A 134 0.23 22.68 7.33
C HIS A 134 1.48 23.26 8.00
N ASP A 135 1.34 24.27 8.87
CA ASP A 135 2.50 24.98 9.46
C ASP A 135 3.36 24.12 10.41
N ASN A 136 2.74 23.16 11.08
CA ASN A 136 3.43 22.23 11.98
C ASN A 136 4.13 21.08 11.22
N ILE A 137 5.46 21.01 11.35
CA ILE A 137 6.32 19.98 10.73
C ILE A 137 5.93 18.54 11.09
N GLU A 138 5.53 18.26 12.33
CA GLU A 138 5.18 16.90 12.76
C GLU A 138 3.89 16.42 12.09
N LEU A 139 2.95 17.33 11.85
CA LEU A 139 1.71 17.04 11.13
C LEU A 139 1.97 16.84 9.63
N ARG A 140 2.86 17.65 9.02
CA ARG A 140 3.32 17.43 7.64
C ARG A 140 3.96 16.06 7.47
N LYS A 141 4.90 15.67 8.35
CA LYS A 141 5.55 14.36 8.32
C LYS A 141 4.56 13.19 8.41
N HIS A 142 3.46 13.34 9.15
CA HIS A 142 2.39 12.34 9.18
C HIS A 142 1.57 12.35 7.89
N ALA A 143 1.23 13.52 7.37
CA ALA A 143 0.55 13.65 6.08
C ALA A 143 1.36 13.02 4.94
N GLU A 144 2.68 13.27 4.86
CA GLU A 144 3.57 12.65 3.89
C GLU A 144 3.51 11.12 3.96
N LYS A 145 3.53 10.54 5.16
CA LYS A 145 3.37 9.08 5.36
C LYS A 145 2.00 8.58 4.92
N SER A 146 0.92 9.30 5.29
CA SER A 146 -0.44 8.95 4.92
C SER A 146 -0.65 9.00 3.41
N ILE A 147 -0.23 10.07 2.74
CA ILE A 147 -0.34 10.18 1.28
C ILE A 147 0.51 9.12 0.59
N THR A 148 1.72 8.84 1.09
CA THR A 148 2.53 7.71 0.59
C THR A 148 1.78 6.38 0.70
N ALA A 149 1.15 6.10 1.83
CA ALA A 149 0.35 4.89 2.02
C ALA A 149 -0.87 4.87 1.09
N ILE A 150 -1.62 5.96 0.99
CA ILE A 150 -2.79 6.09 0.11
C ILE A 150 -2.39 5.85 -1.35
N CYS A 151 -1.32 6.48 -1.86
CA CYS A 151 -0.85 6.25 -3.22
C CYS A 151 -0.48 4.78 -3.47
N ARG A 152 0.06 4.07 -2.47
CA ARG A 152 0.33 2.63 -2.59
C ARG A 152 -0.95 1.79 -2.61
N LEU A 153 -1.92 2.12 -1.76
CA LEU A 153 -3.22 1.43 -1.67
C LEU A 153 -4.03 1.62 -2.95
N GLN A 154 -3.94 2.81 -3.55
CA GLN A 154 -4.61 3.20 -4.80
C GLN A 154 -3.77 2.90 -6.04
N LYS A 155 -2.70 2.10 -5.94
CA LYS A 155 -1.89 1.76 -7.10
C LYS A 155 -2.63 0.70 -7.94
N PRO A 156 -2.85 0.92 -9.25
CA PRO A 156 -3.41 -0.11 -10.11
C PRO A 156 -2.60 -1.41 -10.02
N PRO A 157 -3.26 -2.58 -10.11
CA PRO A 157 -2.57 -3.86 -10.12
C PRO A 157 -1.57 -3.90 -11.27
N ARG A 158 -0.42 -4.53 -11.03
CA ARG A 158 0.55 -4.78 -12.10
C ARG A 158 0.09 -5.97 -12.90
N ILE A 159 -0.06 -5.80 -14.21
CA ILE A 159 -0.28 -6.91 -15.11
C ILE A 159 1.02 -7.73 -15.16
N CYS A 160 0.93 -8.99 -14.75
CA CYS A 160 2.05 -9.93 -14.79
C CYS A 160 1.71 -11.03 -15.80
N MET A 161 2.72 -11.45 -16.57
CA MET A 161 2.64 -12.65 -17.38
C MET A 161 3.44 -13.77 -16.74
N GLU A 162 2.94 -14.99 -16.89
CA GLU A 162 3.61 -16.22 -16.52
C GLU A 162 3.83 -17.01 -17.81
N LYS A 163 5.10 -17.28 -18.12
CA LYS A 163 5.47 -18.05 -19.31
C LYS A 163 6.44 -19.16 -18.93
N PRO A 164 6.32 -20.36 -19.54
CA PRO A 164 7.35 -21.36 -19.46
C PRO A 164 8.68 -20.81 -19.97
N ILE A 165 9.80 -21.20 -19.36
CA ILE A 165 11.12 -20.76 -19.81
C ILE A 165 11.39 -21.17 -21.26
N ASP A 166 10.94 -22.36 -21.67
CA ASP A 166 11.17 -22.88 -23.03
C ASP A 166 10.57 -21.96 -24.10
N GLU A 167 9.41 -21.34 -23.84
CA GLU A 167 8.79 -20.38 -24.75
C GLU A 167 9.61 -19.08 -24.84
N ILE A 168 10.15 -18.60 -23.72
CA ILE A 168 11.00 -17.41 -23.68
C ILE A 168 12.30 -17.67 -24.45
N LEU A 169 12.91 -18.84 -24.23
CA LEU A 169 14.14 -19.25 -24.92
C LEU A 169 13.91 -19.43 -26.43
N GLN A 170 12.77 -20.00 -26.84
CA GLN A 170 12.45 -20.15 -28.26
C GLN A 170 12.39 -18.79 -28.99
N ASN A 171 11.81 -17.77 -28.34
CA ASN A 171 11.73 -16.42 -28.91
C ASN A 171 13.10 -15.75 -29.14
N ILE A 172 14.15 -16.22 -28.45
CA ILE A 172 15.53 -15.76 -28.62
C ILE A 172 16.41 -16.76 -29.39
N GLY A 173 15.79 -17.77 -30.03
CA GLY A 173 16.48 -18.77 -30.85
C GLY A 173 17.18 -19.87 -30.04
N GLN A 174 16.72 -20.16 -28.82
CA GLN A 174 17.27 -21.21 -27.96
C GLN A 174 16.23 -22.25 -27.60
N SER A 175 16.63 -23.52 -27.56
CA SER A 175 15.68 -24.64 -27.41
C SER A 175 15.52 -25.11 -25.97
N ALA A 176 16.52 -24.90 -25.10
CA ALA A 176 16.52 -25.36 -23.72
C ALA A 176 17.55 -24.59 -22.87
N PRO A 177 17.41 -24.60 -21.53
CA PRO A 177 18.46 -24.17 -20.62
C PRO A 177 19.80 -24.87 -20.89
N THR A 178 20.89 -24.14 -20.73
CA THR A 178 22.24 -24.72 -20.90
C THR A 178 22.60 -25.58 -19.70
N LEU A 179 22.79 -26.88 -19.92
CA LEU A 179 23.32 -27.85 -18.95
C LEU A 179 24.65 -28.40 -19.47
N VAL A 180 25.67 -28.52 -18.62
CA VAL A 180 26.95 -29.16 -18.96
C VAL A 180 27.04 -30.47 -18.20
N GLY A 181 27.05 -31.60 -18.91
CA GLY A 181 27.11 -32.93 -18.30
C GLY A 181 25.86 -33.33 -17.50
N GLY A 182 24.73 -32.61 -17.66
CA GLY A 182 23.51 -32.82 -16.86
C GLY A 182 23.45 -31.99 -15.57
N ASP A 183 24.51 -31.24 -15.26
CA ASP A 183 24.58 -30.40 -14.06
C ASP A 183 24.34 -28.92 -14.37
N HIS A 184 23.86 -28.21 -13.35
CA HIS A 184 23.66 -26.77 -13.36
C HIS A 184 25.01 -26.04 -13.40
N GLN A 185 25.15 -25.09 -14.32
CA GLN A 185 26.38 -24.29 -14.46
C GLN A 185 26.10 -22.84 -14.07
N PRO A 186 26.46 -22.38 -12.87
CA PRO A 186 26.28 -20.98 -12.52
C PRO A 186 27.17 -20.06 -13.35
N GLY A 187 26.68 -18.85 -13.65
CA GLY A 187 27.44 -17.81 -14.35
C GLY A 187 26.86 -17.45 -15.72
N ASP A 188 27.70 -16.83 -16.54
CA ASP A 188 27.32 -16.39 -17.88
C ASP A 188 27.29 -17.59 -18.83
N ARG A 189 26.12 -17.84 -19.42
CA ARG A 189 25.84 -18.99 -20.28
C ARG A 189 25.11 -18.51 -21.53
N HIS A 190 25.20 -19.30 -22.59
CA HIS A 190 24.56 -18.96 -23.86
C HIS A 190 23.07 -18.63 -23.68
N ASP A 191 22.35 -19.38 -22.84
CA ASP A 191 20.91 -19.23 -22.54
C ASP A 191 20.53 -18.01 -21.69
N ASN A 192 21.49 -17.34 -21.05
CA ASN A 192 21.25 -16.15 -20.26
C ASN A 192 21.97 -14.88 -20.75
N VAL A 193 22.74 -14.95 -21.84
CA VAL A 193 23.42 -13.76 -22.41
C VAL A 193 22.43 -12.62 -22.68
N TRP A 194 21.21 -12.91 -23.13
CA TRP A 194 20.19 -11.89 -23.44
C TRP A 194 19.72 -11.06 -22.22
N VAL A 195 19.95 -11.54 -20.99
CA VAL A 195 19.66 -10.78 -19.75
C VAL A 195 20.87 -10.07 -19.17
N THR A 196 22.07 -10.30 -19.72
CA THR A 196 23.27 -9.55 -19.31
C THR A 196 23.27 -8.17 -19.95
N ILE A 197 24.07 -7.26 -19.39
CA ILE A 197 24.20 -5.90 -19.95
C ILE A 197 24.73 -5.95 -21.39
N ASP A 198 25.68 -6.86 -21.67
CA ASP A 198 26.34 -6.96 -22.97
C ASP A 198 25.46 -7.61 -24.04
N GLY A 199 24.58 -8.53 -23.65
CA GLY A 199 23.67 -9.21 -24.57
C GLY A 199 22.28 -8.58 -24.68
N TYR A 200 21.97 -7.59 -23.85
CA TYR A 200 20.70 -6.89 -23.88
C TYR A 200 20.52 -6.09 -25.17
N LYS A 201 19.39 -6.30 -25.84
CA LYS A 201 18.96 -5.50 -26.99
C LYS A 201 17.85 -4.56 -26.57
N GLN A 202 18.10 -3.27 -26.69
CA GLN A 202 17.10 -2.27 -26.36
C GLN A 202 15.93 -2.34 -27.37
N PRO A 203 14.68 -2.37 -26.90
CA PRO A 203 13.53 -2.27 -27.81
C PRO A 203 13.50 -0.87 -28.46
N GLU A 204 13.30 -0.84 -29.77
CA GLU A 204 13.30 0.38 -30.58
C GLU A 204 11.90 0.97 -30.78
N THR A 205 10.87 0.12 -30.73
CA THR A 205 9.47 0.53 -30.88
C THR A 205 8.66 0.33 -29.59
N GLN A 206 7.50 1.01 -29.52
CA GLN A 206 6.55 0.81 -28.41
C GLN A 206 6.05 -0.64 -28.34
N THR A 207 5.84 -1.27 -29.49
CA THR A 207 5.41 -2.68 -29.56
C THR A 207 6.50 -3.60 -29.02
N ASP A 208 7.76 -3.37 -29.41
CA ASP A 208 8.89 -4.15 -28.87
C ASP A 208 9.02 -3.95 -27.37
N TRP A 209 8.90 -2.71 -26.88
CA TRP A 209 8.95 -2.41 -25.45
C TRP A 209 7.84 -3.13 -24.68
N GLU A 210 6.61 -3.12 -25.19
CA GLU A 210 5.47 -3.79 -24.55
C GLU A 210 5.61 -5.32 -24.50
N GLN A 211 6.26 -5.91 -25.51
CA GLN A 211 6.50 -7.36 -25.62
C GLN A 211 7.79 -7.82 -24.95
N THR A 212 8.73 -6.92 -24.65
CA THR A 212 10.02 -7.24 -24.03
C THR A 212 9.85 -7.81 -22.63
N CYS A 213 10.47 -8.96 -22.37
CA CYS A 213 10.53 -9.59 -21.06
C CYS A 213 11.61 -8.95 -20.18
N PHE A 214 11.27 -7.95 -19.36
CA PHE A 214 12.20 -7.44 -18.35
C PHE A 214 12.09 -8.23 -17.05
N LEU A 215 13.18 -8.91 -16.71
CA LEU A 215 13.30 -9.62 -15.44
C LEU A 215 13.64 -8.63 -14.33
N ASP A 216 12.79 -8.55 -13.31
CA ASP A 216 13.00 -7.65 -12.17
C ASP A 216 14.00 -8.19 -11.13
N LYS A 217 14.35 -9.48 -11.23
CA LYS A 217 15.34 -10.16 -10.38
C LYS A 217 16.60 -10.45 -11.17
N SER A 218 17.72 -10.01 -10.63
CA SER A 218 19.05 -10.26 -11.21
C SER A 218 19.54 -11.69 -11.06
N PHE A 219 18.85 -12.56 -10.32
CA PHE A 219 19.27 -13.95 -10.10
C PHE A 219 18.63 -14.95 -11.06
N TYR A 220 17.61 -14.56 -11.84
CA TYR A 220 16.99 -15.47 -12.79
C TYR A 220 17.98 -15.89 -13.86
N GLY A 221 18.11 -17.20 -14.05
CA GLY A 221 19.07 -17.74 -15.01
C GLY A 221 20.53 -17.64 -14.56
N TYR A 222 20.86 -17.15 -13.35
CA TYR A 222 22.26 -17.16 -12.91
C TYR A 222 22.73 -18.58 -12.58
N TYR A 223 22.03 -19.29 -11.69
CA TYR A 223 22.33 -20.70 -11.37
C TYR A 223 21.53 -21.66 -12.27
N THR A 224 20.21 -21.44 -12.35
CA THR A 224 19.28 -22.19 -13.18
C THR A 224 18.06 -21.33 -13.49
N TRP A 225 17.30 -21.69 -14.52
CA TRP A 225 16.02 -21.07 -14.82
C TRP A 225 14.89 -21.75 -14.04
N PRO A 226 13.89 -21.00 -13.54
CA PRO A 226 12.66 -21.62 -13.06
C PRO A 226 11.85 -22.16 -14.25
N ASN A 227 11.06 -23.21 -14.03
CA ASN A 227 10.16 -23.75 -15.06
C ASN A 227 9.19 -22.69 -15.60
N ILE A 228 8.73 -21.78 -14.73
CA ILE A 228 7.83 -20.68 -15.07
C ILE A 228 8.48 -19.38 -14.62
N ILE A 229 8.64 -18.44 -15.57
CA ILE A 229 9.04 -17.08 -15.26
C ILE A 229 7.80 -16.21 -15.15
N LYS A 230 7.70 -15.52 -14.00
CA LYS A 230 6.74 -14.45 -13.77
C LYS A 230 7.43 -13.11 -13.94
N TYR A 231 6.97 -12.31 -14.90
CA TYR A 231 7.47 -10.95 -15.12
C TYR A 231 6.32 -9.96 -15.28
N SER A 232 6.60 -8.67 -15.01
CA SER A 232 5.61 -7.61 -15.20
C SER A 232 5.58 -7.20 -16.66
N MET A 233 4.39 -7.08 -17.25
CA MET A 233 4.27 -6.47 -18.57
C MET A 233 4.65 -5.00 -18.51
N ASN A 234 5.22 -4.49 -19.61
CA ASN A 234 5.55 -3.07 -19.73
C ASN A 234 4.34 -2.20 -20.10
N LYS A 235 3.21 -2.85 -20.42
CA LYS A 235 1.90 -2.22 -20.50
C LYS A 235 1.41 -1.87 -19.09
N ARG A 236 1.31 -0.58 -18.80
CA ARG A 236 0.78 -0.09 -17.52
C ARG A 236 -0.69 0.29 -17.66
N GLU A 237 -1.55 -0.35 -16.87
CA GLU A 237 -2.86 0.22 -16.60
C GLU A 237 -2.69 1.56 -15.87
N ARG A 238 -3.26 2.61 -16.45
CA ARG A 238 -3.32 3.94 -15.86
C ARG A 238 -4.77 4.27 -15.59
N TYR A 239 -4.99 5.07 -14.56
CA TYR A 239 -6.27 5.73 -14.42
C TYR A 239 -6.47 6.71 -15.57
N THR A 240 -7.64 6.63 -16.16
CA THR A 240 -8.19 7.51 -17.19
C THR A 240 -9.36 8.27 -16.56
N ALA A 241 -9.88 9.29 -17.24
CA ALA A 241 -11.04 10.03 -16.76
C ALA A 241 -12.26 9.12 -16.45
N ASN A 242 -12.37 7.98 -17.14
CA ASN A 242 -13.54 7.10 -17.03
C ASN A 242 -13.45 6.06 -15.91
N ASN A 243 -12.25 5.74 -15.41
CA ASN A 243 -12.04 4.67 -14.43
C ASN A 243 -11.27 5.12 -13.18
N MET A 244 -11.08 6.43 -13.00
CA MET A 244 -10.40 6.99 -11.84
C MET A 244 -11.33 6.98 -10.61
N PRO A 245 -10.96 6.29 -9.51
CA PRO A 245 -11.71 6.37 -8.27
C PRO A 245 -11.72 7.80 -7.71
N GLU A 246 -12.78 8.18 -6.99
CA GLU A 246 -12.90 9.51 -6.36
C GLU A 246 -11.67 9.83 -5.50
N GLN A 247 -11.16 8.84 -4.76
CA GLN A 247 -9.98 8.95 -3.91
C GLN A 247 -8.74 9.36 -4.71
N VAL A 248 -8.58 8.82 -5.92
CA VAL A 248 -7.45 9.13 -6.81
C VAL A 248 -7.64 10.48 -7.48
N ALA A 249 -8.88 10.84 -7.84
CA ALA A 249 -9.20 12.13 -8.42
C ALA A 249 -8.77 13.28 -7.48
N ILE A 250 -9.06 13.15 -6.18
CA ILE A 250 -8.64 14.14 -5.17
C ILE A 250 -7.12 14.30 -5.14
N LEU A 251 -6.37 13.20 -5.19
CA LEU A 251 -4.90 13.27 -5.24
C LEU A 251 -4.46 13.98 -6.52
N TYR A 252 -4.99 13.54 -7.67
CA TYR A 252 -4.64 14.07 -8.98
C TYR A 252 -4.87 15.59 -9.07
N GLU A 253 -6.06 16.06 -8.71
CA GLU A 253 -6.44 17.48 -8.71
C GLU A 253 -5.53 18.33 -7.83
N ARG A 254 -5.10 17.79 -6.69
CA ARG A 254 -4.22 18.49 -5.76
C ARG A 254 -2.76 18.48 -6.20
N PHE A 255 -2.28 17.37 -6.77
CA PHE A 255 -0.91 17.26 -7.28
C PHE A 255 -0.69 18.01 -8.60
N ILE A 256 -1.74 18.33 -9.36
CA ILE A 256 -1.62 19.16 -10.58
C ILE A 256 -1.68 20.67 -10.28
N ASP A 257 -2.16 21.07 -9.10
CA ASP A 257 -2.11 22.45 -8.64
C ASP A 257 -0.65 22.87 -8.36
N LYS A 258 -0.14 23.76 -9.23
CA LYS A 258 1.23 24.28 -9.16
C LYS A 258 1.51 25.00 -7.85
N ASN A 259 0.57 25.78 -7.33
CA ASN A 259 0.76 26.56 -6.11
C ASN A 259 0.89 25.64 -4.90
N PHE A 260 0.01 24.64 -4.83
CA PHE A 260 0.04 23.62 -3.79
C PHE A 260 1.37 22.84 -3.80
N ILE A 261 1.79 22.33 -4.96
CA ILE A 261 3.03 21.54 -5.05
C ILE A 261 4.27 22.35 -4.79
N GLN A 262 4.34 23.57 -5.32
CA GLN A 262 5.45 24.48 -5.02
C GLN A 262 5.55 24.73 -3.51
N ARG A 263 4.42 25.02 -2.84
CA ARG A 263 4.40 25.24 -1.40
C ARG A 263 4.81 23.98 -0.63
N SER A 264 4.30 22.80 -1.02
CA SER A 264 4.62 21.53 -0.38
C SER A 264 6.12 21.19 -0.50
N ILE A 265 6.71 21.36 -1.68
CA ILE A 265 8.15 21.13 -1.90
C ILE A 265 9.00 22.13 -1.11
N GLN A 266 8.63 23.42 -1.10
CA GLN A 266 9.33 24.42 -0.29
C GLN A 266 9.38 24.01 1.18
N LEU A 267 8.23 23.59 1.74
CA LEU A 267 8.16 23.12 3.13
C LEU A 267 9.00 21.86 3.35
N MET A 268 9.03 20.92 2.40
CA MET A 268 9.89 19.75 2.50
C MET A 268 11.38 20.13 2.60
N VAL A 269 11.83 21.11 1.81
CA VAL A 269 13.21 21.62 1.87
C VAL A 269 13.47 22.33 3.19
N PHE A 270 12.52 23.14 3.68
CA PHE A 270 12.64 23.81 4.99
C PHE A 270 12.67 22.83 6.17
N ASP A 271 12.08 21.66 6.02
CA ASP A 271 12.01 20.61 7.05
C ASP A 271 13.31 19.83 7.21
N GLU A 272 14.27 20.00 6.30
CA GLU A 272 15.58 19.39 6.43
C GLU A 272 16.37 20.04 7.57
N GLU A 273 16.97 19.20 8.42
CA GLU A 273 17.82 19.69 9.51
C GLU A 273 19.05 20.37 8.92
N LYS A 274 19.34 21.59 9.40
CA LYS A 274 20.18 22.61 8.74
C LYS A 274 21.61 22.19 8.34
N ASN A 275 22.10 21.01 8.72
CA ASN A 275 23.50 20.61 8.53
C ASN A 275 23.71 19.25 7.83
N GLU A 276 22.67 18.47 7.54
CA GLU A 276 22.83 17.17 6.84
C GLU A 276 21.66 16.88 5.89
N ILE A 277 21.93 16.89 4.58
CA ILE A 277 20.96 16.44 3.58
C ILE A 277 20.94 14.91 3.59
N LYS A 278 19.85 14.33 4.09
CA LYS A 278 19.64 12.88 4.11
C LYS A 278 18.55 12.50 3.11
N PHE A 279 18.76 11.38 2.44
CA PHE A 279 17.72 10.79 1.59
C PHE A 279 16.49 10.44 2.43
N ASP A 280 15.37 11.12 2.17
CA ASP A 280 14.10 10.81 2.80
C ASP A 280 13.35 9.74 1.98
N LYS A 281 13.35 8.52 2.53
CA LYS A 281 12.66 7.37 1.94
C LYS A 281 11.14 7.58 1.82
N THR A 282 10.50 8.26 2.77
CA THR A 282 9.05 8.50 2.75
C THR A 282 8.70 9.42 1.60
N ARG A 283 9.39 10.56 1.47
CA ARG A 283 9.17 11.51 0.36
C ARG A 283 9.45 10.86 -0.99
N PHE A 284 10.54 10.11 -1.10
CA PHE A 284 10.82 9.34 -2.31
C PHE A 284 9.69 8.38 -2.67
N LEU A 285 9.13 7.66 -1.69
CA LEU A 285 8.05 6.71 -1.93
C LEU A 285 6.71 7.39 -2.22
N MET A 286 6.50 8.62 -1.73
CA MET A 286 5.36 9.44 -2.09
C MET A 286 5.35 9.75 -3.59
N PHE A 287 6.50 10.18 -4.15
CA PHE A 287 6.61 10.56 -5.57
C PHE A 287 6.79 9.36 -6.52
N LYS A 288 7.50 8.30 -6.11
CA LYS A 288 7.73 7.11 -6.97
C LYS A 288 6.58 6.10 -6.92
N VAL A 289 5.81 6.08 -5.84
CA VAL A 289 4.80 5.04 -5.53
C VAL A 289 5.38 3.63 -5.69
N GLY A 290 6.29 3.26 -4.79
CA GLY A 290 6.95 1.94 -4.76
C GLY A 290 6.36 0.98 -3.72
N LYS A 291 6.48 -0.34 -3.94
CA LYS A 291 6.29 -1.32 -2.86
C LYS A 291 7.48 -1.21 -1.92
N ASP A 292 7.22 -1.03 -0.63
CA ASP A 292 8.27 -1.15 0.39
C ASP A 292 8.47 -2.65 0.65
N LYS A 293 9.66 -3.19 0.37
CA LYS A 293 9.95 -4.63 0.59
C LYS A 293 9.82 -5.05 2.08
N LYS A 294 9.71 -4.08 3.00
CA LYS A 294 9.56 -4.29 4.45
C LYS A 294 8.20 -3.85 5.03
N SER A 295 7.28 -3.28 4.25
CA SER A 295 5.93 -3.02 4.74
C SER A 295 4.98 -4.08 4.18
N SER A 296 4.92 -5.22 4.86
CA SER A 296 3.62 -5.79 5.14
C SER A 296 2.81 -4.67 5.81
N LEU A 297 1.99 -3.97 5.03
CA LEU A 297 0.78 -3.40 5.60
C LEU A 297 0.03 -4.62 6.12
N HIS A 298 0.24 -4.89 7.40
CA HIS A 298 -0.49 -5.86 8.19
C HIS A 298 -1.92 -5.41 8.28
#